data_AF-A0A7H8K0Q4-F1
#
_entry.id   AF-A0A7H8K0Q4-F1
#
_cell.length_a   1.000
_cell.length_b   1.000
_cell.length_c   1.000
_cell.angle_alpha   90.00
_cell.angle_beta   90.00
_cell.angle_gamma   90.00
#
_symmetry.space_group_name_H-M   'P 1'
#
loop_
_entity.id
_entity.type
_entity.pdbx_description
1 polymer ?
#
loop_
_entity_poly.entity_id
_entity_poly.type
_entity_poly.pdbx_seq_one_letter_code
_entity_poly.pdbx_strand_id
1 'polypeptide(L)'
;MSVALLAGCGGGEADGGGASGRDKGAGPSGSTAVEPAKKRRQALYDVRTAVGLIAEGVRVVPKPEWKTPCEVEVVGYVTEAPGRSDFQRVVDRLTELGWRSGKVEAMEEPGPQNPAYVSFVRSGKWSLIVGSSRIPQQLKDKVPGYEGFIRISGSAASCDLYTPPARPTGKPPERPNLDGLMSG
;
A
#
# COMPACT_ATOMS: atom_id res chain seq x y z
N MET A 1 -31.74 0.43 39.74
CA MET A 1 -31.48 -0.15 41.08
C MET A 1 -30.83 -1.51 40.89
N SER A 2 -30.00 -1.91 41.85
CA SER A 2 -29.18 -3.14 41.95
C SER A 2 -27.77 -3.06 41.33
N VAL A 3 -26.81 -2.93 42.25
CA VAL A 3 -25.35 -3.04 42.14
C VAL A 3 -24.96 -4.45 42.62
N ALA A 4 -23.95 -5.07 42.03
CA ALA A 4 -23.16 -6.10 42.73
C ALA A 4 -21.70 -6.04 42.29
N LEU A 5 -20.87 -5.53 43.21
CA LEU A 5 -19.41 -5.50 43.21
C LEU A 5 -18.90 -6.88 43.64
N LEU A 6 -17.85 -7.40 42.98
CA LEU A 6 -17.02 -8.47 43.51
C LEU A 6 -15.58 -7.97 43.60
N ALA A 7 -15.26 -7.46 44.79
CA ALA A 7 -13.90 -7.20 45.25
C ALA A 7 -13.36 -8.50 45.87
N GLY A 8 -12.25 -9.00 45.34
CA GLY A 8 -11.44 -10.05 45.95
C GLY A 8 -10.27 -9.42 46.69
N CYS A 9 -10.29 -9.54 48.02
CA CYS A 9 -9.27 -9.12 48.96
C CYS A 9 -8.16 -10.17 49.04
N GLY A 10 -6.90 -9.76 48.91
CA GLY A 10 -5.74 -10.62 49.13
C GLY A 10 -4.59 -9.75 49.63
N GLY A 11 -4.49 -9.62 50.96
CA GLY A 11 -3.43 -8.90 51.64
C GLY A 11 -2.12 -9.70 51.70
N GLY A 12 -1.01 -8.97 51.68
CA GLY A 12 0.33 -9.48 51.92
C GLY A 12 1.27 -8.30 52.10
N GLU A 13 1.53 -7.93 53.35
CA GLU A 13 2.44 -6.86 53.76
C GLU A 13 3.72 -7.53 54.28
N ALA A 14 4.87 -7.20 53.67
CA ALA A 14 6.20 -7.47 54.21
C ALA A 14 7.18 -6.43 53.66
N ASP A 15 7.59 -5.52 54.53
CA ASP A 15 8.75 -4.65 54.38
C ASP A 15 10.05 -5.45 54.35
N GLY A 16 11.00 -5.03 53.52
CA GLY A 16 12.37 -5.56 53.53
C GLY A 16 13.17 -5.09 52.33
N GLY A 17 14.00 -4.07 52.54
CA GLY A 17 14.73 -3.36 51.48
C GLY A 17 15.86 -4.11 50.79
N GLY A 18 16.42 -3.42 49.79
CA GLY A 18 17.77 -3.68 49.28
C GLY A 18 17.85 -4.23 47.85
N ALA A 19 18.71 -3.57 47.07
CA ALA A 19 19.32 -3.99 45.80
C ALA A 19 18.51 -3.80 44.49
N SER A 20 18.81 -2.66 43.86
CA SER A 20 19.10 -2.49 42.43
C SER A 20 19.14 -3.78 41.59
N GLY A 21 18.08 -4.02 40.81
CA GLY A 21 18.06 -4.92 39.66
C GLY A 21 17.24 -4.28 38.55
N ARG A 22 17.90 -3.79 37.50
CA ARG A 22 17.26 -3.25 36.30
C ARG A 22 16.72 -4.41 35.46
N ASP A 23 15.46 -4.79 35.67
CA ASP A 23 14.74 -5.59 34.69
C ASP A 23 14.16 -4.67 33.61
N LYS A 24 14.99 -4.40 32.60
CA LYS A 24 14.51 -3.85 31.32
C LYS A 24 13.60 -4.90 30.69
N GLY A 25 12.30 -4.70 30.84
CA GLY A 25 11.29 -5.35 30.01
C GLY A 25 11.64 -5.13 28.54
N ALA A 26 12.17 -6.17 27.90
CA ALA A 26 12.23 -6.27 26.46
C ALA A 26 10.81 -6.53 25.96
N GLY A 27 10.01 -5.46 25.87
CA GLY A 27 8.81 -5.49 25.05
C GLY A 27 9.21 -5.87 23.62
N PRO A 28 8.42 -6.68 22.90
CA PRO A 28 8.72 -7.04 21.53
C PRO A 28 8.87 -5.75 20.72
N SER A 29 10.11 -5.45 20.35
CA SER A 29 10.45 -4.36 19.47
C SER A 29 9.84 -4.71 18.12
N GLY A 30 8.64 -4.20 17.88
CA GLY A 30 7.97 -4.29 16.59
C GLY A 30 8.89 -3.71 15.55
N SER A 31 9.58 -4.59 14.82
CA SER A 31 10.33 -4.21 13.64
C SER A 31 9.32 -3.61 12.68
N THR A 32 9.31 -2.28 12.58
CA THR A 32 8.72 -1.56 11.46
C THR A 32 9.56 -1.90 10.24
N ALA A 33 9.34 -3.10 9.71
CA ALA A 33 9.87 -3.51 8.43
C ALA A 33 9.43 -2.45 7.42
N VAL A 34 10.40 -1.68 6.93
CA VAL A 34 10.17 -0.67 5.91
C VAL A 34 9.71 -1.43 4.68
N GLU A 35 8.43 -1.28 4.32
CA GLU A 35 7.93 -1.89 3.09
C GLU A 35 8.79 -1.42 1.91
N PRO A 36 9.31 -2.35 1.09
CA PRO A 36 10.15 -1.99 -0.04
C PRO A 36 9.37 -1.08 -0.99
N ALA A 37 9.95 0.08 -1.31
CA ALA A 37 9.32 1.05 -2.19
C ALA A 37 9.15 0.46 -3.60
N LYS A 38 7.92 0.43 -4.10
CA LYS A 38 7.64 -0.04 -5.47
C LYS A 38 8.06 1.02 -6.49
N LYS A 39 8.78 0.62 -7.54
CA LYS A 39 8.98 1.43 -8.75
C LYS A 39 7.69 1.45 -9.58
N ARG A 40 7.51 2.45 -10.44
CA ARG A 40 6.32 2.53 -11.34
C ARG A 40 6.10 1.25 -12.16
N ARG A 41 7.16 0.66 -12.72
CA ARG A 41 7.05 -0.59 -13.48
C ARG A 41 6.50 -1.75 -12.63
N GLN A 42 6.90 -1.83 -11.36
CA GLN A 42 6.38 -2.84 -10.45
C GLN A 42 4.93 -2.55 -10.07
N ALA A 43 4.59 -1.30 -9.77
CA ALA A 43 3.20 -0.92 -9.48
C ALA A 43 2.27 -1.23 -10.67
N LEU A 44 2.70 -0.94 -11.90
CA LEU A 44 1.95 -1.27 -13.11
C LEU A 44 1.81 -2.79 -13.30
N TYR A 45 2.89 -3.55 -13.05
CA TYR A 45 2.84 -5.01 -13.11
C TYR A 45 1.84 -5.59 -12.10
N ASP A 46 1.88 -5.12 -10.85
CA ASP A 46 0.98 -5.62 -9.80
C ASP A 46 -0.48 -5.35 -10.15
N VAL A 47 -0.76 -4.10 -10.57
CA VAL A 47 -2.10 -3.67 -10.96
C VAL A 47 -2.61 -4.48 -12.17
N ARG A 48 -1.79 -4.67 -13.20
CA ARG A 48 -2.17 -5.47 -14.38
C ARG A 48 -2.44 -6.92 -14.00
N THR A 49 -1.60 -7.49 -13.14
CA THR A 49 -1.75 -8.86 -12.63
C THR A 49 -3.05 -9.02 -11.85
N ALA A 50 -3.39 -8.06 -10.98
CA ALA A 50 -4.61 -8.11 -10.19
C ALA A 50 -5.87 -7.98 -11.04
N VAL A 51 -5.90 -7.02 -11.98
CA VAL A 51 -7.04 -6.85 -12.91
C VAL A 51 -7.22 -8.07 -13.81
N GLY A 52 -6.12 -8.65 -14.31
CA GLY A 52 -6.14 -9.82 -15.19
C GLY A 52 -6.66 -11.11 -14.55
N LEU A 53 -6.95 -11.13 -13.24
CA LEU A 53 -7.59 -12.28 -12.60
C LEU A 53 -9.02 -12.52 -13.05
N ILE A 54 -9.72 -11.43 -13.38
CA ILE A 54 -11.15 -11.51 -13.71
C ILE A 54 -11.48 -10.93 -15.07
N ALA A 55 -10.65 -10.01 -15.60
CA ALA A 55 -10.95 -9.32 -16.83
C ALA A 55 -10.55 -10.14 -18.06
N GLU A 56 -11.45 -10.27 -19.04
CA GLU A 56 -11.11 -10.87 -20.34
C GLU A 56 -10.39 -9.86 -21.25
N GLY A 57 -10.62 -8.55 -21.03
CA GLY A 57 -9.95 -7.47 -21.75
C GLY A 57 -9.21 -6.52 -20.80
N VAL A 58 -7.88 -6.40 -20.92
CA VAL A 58 -7.08 -5.49 -20.08
C VAL A 58 -6.48 -4.36 -20.90
N ARG A 59 -6.75 -3.13 -20.49
CA ARG A 59 -6.22 -1.90 -21.08
C ARG A 59 -5.39 -1.11 -20.06
N VAL A 60 -4.14 -0.86 -20.39
CA VAL A 60 -3.33 0.15 -19.69
C VAL A 60 -3.68 1.52 -20.27
N VAL A 61 -4.05 2.47 -19.41
CA VAL A 61 -4.35 3.84 -19.83
C VAL A 61 -3.01 4.59 -19.92
N PRO A 62 -2.60 5.07 -21.11
CA PRO A 62 -1.34 5.78 -21.25
C PRO A 62 -1.35 7.05 -20.41
N LYS A 63 -0.36 7.19 -19.53
CA LYS A 63 -0.09 8.42 -18.78
C LYS A 63 1.25 8.99 -19.27
N PRO A 64 1.29 10.23 -19.77
CA PRO A 64 2.54 10.84 -20.22
C PRO A 64 3.50 10.99 -19.04
N GLU A 65 4.60 10.23 -19.06
CA GLU A 65 5.56 10.15 -17.95
C GLU A 65 6.19 11.50 -17.60
N TRP A 66 6.29 12.41 -18.57
CA TRP A 66 6.81 13.76 -18.39
C TRP A 66 5.87 14.69 -17.61
N LYS A 67 4.57 14.37 -17.53
CA LYS A 67 3.59 15.13 -16.71
C LYS A 67 3.33 14.45 -15.37
N THR A 68 3.23 13.13 -15.38
CA THR A 68 2.85 12.34 -14.21
C THR A 68 3.75 11.10 -14.11
N PRO A 69 5.01 11.27 -13.66
CA PRO A 69 6.01 10.18 -13.68
C PRO A 69 5.61 9.00 -12.79
N CYS A 70 4.66 9.22 -11.87
CA CYS A 70 4.25 8.28 -10.84
C CYS A 70 2.75 8.07 -10.83
N GLU A 71 2.19 7.81 -12.00
CA GLU A 71 0.82 7.37 -12.15
C GLU A 71 0.75 6.04 -12.89
N VAL A 72 -0.20 5.22 -12.44
CA VAL A 72 -0.62 4.00 -13.12
C VAL A 72 -2.14 3.99 -13.21
N GLU A 73 -2.65 3.53 -14.34
CA GLU A 73 -4.08 3.30 -14.51
C GLU A 73 -4.29 2.11 -15.44
N VAL A 74 -5.08 1.15 -14.98
CA VAL A 74 -5.46 -0.05 -15.73
C VAL A 74 -6.96 -0.25 -15.60
N VAL A 75 -7.59 -0.58 -16.72
CA VAL A 75 -9.00 -0.94 -16.81
C VAL A 75 -9.09 -2.37 -17.33
N GLY A 76 -9.83 -3.22 -16.62
CA GLY A 76 -10.24 -4.54 -17.05
C GLY A 76 -11.71 -4.53 -17.38
N TYR A 77 -12.09 -5.04 -18.54
CA TYR A 77 -13.48 -5.24 -18.94
C TYR A 77 -13.89 -6.68 -18.66
N VAL A 78 -15.13 -6.84 -18.19
CA VAL A 78 -15.73 -8.12 -17.81
C VAL A 78 -17.06 -8.34 -18.52
N THR A 79 -17.30 -9.56 -19.03
CA THR A 79 -18.55 -9.89 -19.74
C THR A 79 -19.77 -9.83 -18.84
N GLU A 80 -19.58 -10.04 -17.54
CA GLU A 80 -20.59 -9.88 -16.50
C GLU A 80 -20.22 -8.76 -15.53
N ALA A 81 -21.20 -8.09 -14.96
CA ALA A 81 -20.95 -7.02 -13.98
C ALA A 81 -20.24 -7.61 -12.74
N PRO A 82 -19.08 -7.07 -12.35
CA PRO A 82 -18.28 -7.66 -11.26
C PRO A 82 -19.01 -7.52 -9.92
N GLY A 83 -19.21 -8.64 -9.25
CA GLY A 83 -19.80 -8.69 -7.92
C GLY A 83 -18.80 -8.40 -6.80
N ARG A 84 -19.27 -8.42 -5.56
CA ARG A 84 -18.42 -8.23 -4.37
C ARG A 84 -17.28 -9.23 -4.29
N SER A 85 -17.55 -10.49 -4.64
CA SER A 85 -16.54 -11.56 -4.66
C SER A 85 -15.43 -11.29 -5.66
N ASP A 86 -15.77 -10.81 -6.85
CA ASP A 86 -14.83 -10.53 -7.93
C ASP A 86 -13.94 -9.36 -7.56
N PHE A 87 -14.57 -8.31 -7.01
CA PHE A 87 -13.85 -7.17 -6.46
C PHE A 87 -12.89 -7.59 -5.33
N GLN A 88 -13.35 -8.41 -4.38
CA GLN A 88 -12.53 -8.89 -3.29
C GLN A 88 -11.33 -9.69 -3.80
N ARG A 89 -11.50 -10.57 -4.80
CA ARG A 89 -10.40 -11.32 -5.42
C ARG A 89 -9.30 -10.40 -5.96
N VAL A 90 -9.67 -9.26 -6.57
CA VAL A 90 -8.69 -8.28 -7.06
C VAL A 90 -7.95 -7.59 -5.90
N VAL A 91 -8.65 -7.22 -4.83
CA VAL A 91 -8.04 -6.60 -3.63
C VAL A 91 -7.13 -7.60 -2.90
N ASP A 92 -7.54 -8.85 -2.77
CA ASP A 92 -6.75 -9.92 -2.16
C ASP A 92 -5.49 -10.17 -2.98
N ARG A 93 -5.59 -10.17 -4.30
CA ARG A 93 -4.41 -10.31 -5.17
C ARG A 93 -3.42 -9.17 -5.01
N LEU A 94 -3.89 -7.94 -4.89
CA LEU A 94 -3.02 -6.82 -4.54
C LEU A 94 -2.37 -7.04 -3.17
N THR A 95 -3.11 -7.59 -2.21
CA THR A 95 -2.58 -7.91 -0.88
C THR A 95 -1.47 -8.96 -0.94
N GLU A 96 -1.66 -10.04 -1.71
CA GLU A 96 -0.64 -11.05 -1.99
C GLU A 96 0.62 -10.47 -2.66
N LEU A 97 0.45 -9.40 -3.45
CA LEU A 97 1.55 -8.68 -4.11
C LEU A 97 2.20 -7.62 -3.21
N GLY A 98 1.89 -7.59 -1.91
CA GLY A 98 2.50 -6.70 -0.94
C GLY A 98 1.87 -5.30 -0.89
N TRP A 99 0.58 -5.19 -1.19
CA TRP A 99 -0.21 -3.98 -0.94
C TRP A 99 -1.02 -4.14 0.34
N ARG A 100 -1.06 -3.11 1.18
CA ARG A 100 -1.95 -3.07 2.34
C ARG A 100 -3.32 -2.59 1.90
N SER A 101 -4.33 -3.44 2.05
CA SER A 101 -5.70 -3.12 1.69
C SER A 101 -6.46 -2.41 2.81
N GLY A 102 -7.26 -1.43 2.43
CA GLY A 102 -8.29 -0.84 3.28
C GLY A 102 -9.59 -1.65 3.22
N LYS A 103 -10.61 -1.16 3.94
CA LYS A 103 -11.95 -1.75 3.89
C LYS A 103 -12.51 -1.68 2.46
N VAL A 104 -13.22 -2.74 2.06
CA VAL A 104 -14.05 -2.71 0.84
C VAL A 104 -15.37 -2.06 1.19
N GLU A 105 -15.71 -1.01 0.47
CA GLU A 105 -16.93 -0.23 0.66
C GLU A 105 -17.79 -0.34 -0.60
N ALA A 106 -19.10 -0.50 -0.42
CA ALA A 106 -20.03 -0.24 -1.50
C ALA A 106 -20.16 1.28 -1.63
N MET A 107 -20.08 1.83 -2.83
CA MET A 107 -20.35 3.26 -3.04
C MET A 107 -21.85 3.51 -2.78
N GLU A 108 -22.18 4.53 -1.98
CA GLU A 108 -23.56 4.90 -1.64
C GLU A 108 -24.31 5.41 -2.89
N GLU A 109 -24.83 4.47 -3.66
CA GLU A 109 -26.20 4.34 -4.17
C GLU A 109 -26.28 2.95 -4.82
N PRO A 110 -26.20 1.86 -4.02
CA PRO A 110 -26.32 0.50 -4.54
C PRO A 110 -27.77 0.25 -4.95
N GLY A 111 -28.17 0.76 -6.12
CA GLY A 111 -29.30 0.22 -6.86
C GLY A 111 -28.90 -1.11 -7.50
N PRO A 112 -29.85 -1.99 -7.84
CA PRO A 112 -29.59 -3.22 -8.59
C PRO A 112 -28.85 -2.98 -9.93
N GLN A 113 -28.81 -1.73 -10.39
CA GLN A 113 -28.15 -1.29 -11.61
C GLN A 113 -26.74 -0.73 -11.42
N ASN A 114 -26.17 -0.71 -10.20
CA ASN A 114 -24.84 -0.12 -9.99
C ASN A 114 -24.08 -0.80 -8.83
N PRO A 115 -23.62 -2.07 -8.98
CA PRO A 115 -22.70 -2.69 -8.04
C PRO A 115 -21.34 -2.00 -8.14
N ALA A 116 -21.22 -0.84 -7.50
CA ALA A 116 -20.01 -0.07 -7.43
C ALA A 116 -19.32 -0.39 -6.11
N TYR A 117 -18.20 -1.11 -6.16
CA TYR A 117 -17.34 -1.36 -5.01
C TYR A 117 -16.09 -0.49 -5.14
N VAL A 118 -15.61 0.00 -4.00
CA VAL A 118 -14.39 0.79 -3.91
C VAL A 118 -13.52 0.30 -2.77
N SER A 119 -12.21 0.37 -2.95
CA SER A 119 -11.23 0.15 -1.90
C SER A 119 -9.98 0.96 -2.17
N PHE A 120 -9.33 1.37 -1.10
CA PHE A 120 -8.05 2.06 -1.14
C PHE A 120 -6.96 1.10 -0.69
N VAL A 121 -5.92 0.93 -1.50
CA VAL A 121 -4.77 0.08 -1.14
C VAL A 121 -3.47 0.88 -1.21
N ARG A 122 -2.48 0.52 -0.38
CA ARG A 122 -1.23 1.28 -0.24
C ARG A 122 0.00 0.39 -0.23
N SER A 123 1.13 0.89 -0.71
CA SER A 123 2.43 0.23 -0.57
C SER A 123 3.53 1.28 -0.58
N GLY A 124 4.20 1.47 0.57
CA GLY A 124 5.12 2.59 0.76
C GLY A 124 4.48 3.94 0.44
N LYS A 125 4.99 4.64 -0.59
CA LYS A 125 4.47 5.95 -1.05
C LYS A 125 3.32 5.85 -2.07
N TRP A 126 2.97 4.64 -2.50
CA TRP A 126 1.89 4.45 -3.47
C TRP A 126 0.54 4.40 -2.76
N SER A 127 -0.45 5.05 -3.37
CA SER A 127 -1.87 4.90 -3.06
C SER A 127 -2.63 4.54 -4.33
N LEU A 128 -3.39 3.46 -4.28
CA LEU A 128 -4.29 3.05 -5.36
C LEU A 128 -5.74 3.18 -4.89
N ILE A 129 -6.60 3.46 -5.87
CA ILE A 129 -8.05 3.38 -5.79
C ILE A 129 -8.43 2.21 -6.72
N VAL A 130 -9.03 1.19 -6.13
CA VAL A 130 -9.64 0.05 -6.83
C VAL A 130 -11.12 0.34 -6.90
N GLY A 131 -11.70 0.36 -8.09
CA GLY A 131 -13.12 0.56 -8.31
C GLY A 131 -13.67 -0.46 -9.28
N SER A 132 -14.90 -0.92 -9.06
CA SER A 132 -15.65 -1.69 -10.04
C SER A 132 -16.97 -1.03 -10.33
N SER A 133 -17.52 -1.26 -11.53
CA SER A 133 -18.89 -0.86 -11.85
C SER A 133 -19.41 -1.59 -13.10
N ARG A 134 -20.69 -1.38 -13.41
CA ARG A 134 -21.26 -1.69 -14.71
C ARG A 134 -20.78 -0.69 -15.75
N ILE A 135 -20.74 -1.12 -17.01
CA ILE A 135 -20.54 -0.20 -18.13
C ILE A 135 -21.81 0.64 -18.28
N PRO A 136 -21.71 1.99 -18.23
CA PRO A 136 -22.85 2.86 -18.47
C PRO A 136 -23.46 2.59 -19.86
N GLN A 137 -24.79 2.67 -19.96
CA GLN A 137 -25.50 2.37 -21.20
C GLN A 137 -24.99 3.20 -22.39
N GLN A 138 -24.55 4.44 -22.14
CA GLN A 138 -23.99 5.35 -23.15
C GLN A 138 -22.63 4.90 -23.73
N LEU A 139 -21.99 3.91 -23.10
CA LEU A 139 -20.68 3.39 -23.49
C LEU A 139 -20.74 1.96 -24.06
N LYS A 140 -21.88 1.27 -24.01
CA LYS A 140 -22.00 -0.13 -24.49
C LYS A 140 -21.60 -0.30 -25.94
N ASP A 141 -21.94 0.65 -26.81
CA ASP A 141 -21.57 0.61 -28.23
C ASP A 141 -20.06 0.71 -28.47
N LYS A 142 -19.32 1.29 -27.52
CA LYS A 142 -17.85 1.45 -27.60
C LYS A 142 -17.08 0.24 -27.06
N VAL A 143 -17.73 -0.56 -26.23
CA VAL A 143 -17.16 -1.76 -25.59
C VAL A 143 -18.18 -2.91 -25.67
N PRO A 144 -18.55 -3.35 -26.89
CA PRO A 144 -19.57 -4.37 -27.08
C PRO A 144 -19.15 -5.70 -26.43
N GLY A 145 -20.12 -6.40 -25.85
CA GLY A 145 -19.91 -7.70 -25.21
C GLY A 145 -19.43 -7.65 -23.76
N TYR A 146 -19.24 -6.46 -23.19
CA TYR A 146 -18.88 -6.29 -21.78
C TYR A 146 -20.02 -5.61 -21.00
N GLU A 147 -20.27 -6.10 -19.79
CA GLU A 147 -21.31 -5.56 -18.90
C GLU A 147 -20.72 -4.76 -17.73
N GLY A 148 -19.43 -4.94 -17.43
CA GLY A 148 -18.77 -4.23 -16.35
C GLY A 148 -17.30 -4.00 -16.57
N PHE A 149 -16.70 -3.35 -15.58
CA PHE A 149 -15.27 -3.10 -15.54
C PHE A 149 -14.74 -3.07 -14.11
N ILE A 150 -13.44 -3.36 -13.98
CA ILE A 150 -12.62 -2.97 -12.84
C ILE A 150 -11.59 -1.97 -13.30
N ARG A 151 -11.46 -0.88 -12.56
CA ARG A 151 -10.46 0.16 -12.76
C ARG A 151 -9.59 0.25 -11.53
N ILE A 152 -8.29 0.25 -11.76
CA ILE A 152 -7.32 0.53 -10.71
C ILE A 152 -6.50 1.72 -11.17
N SER A 153 -6.53 2.79 -10.39
CA SER A 153 -5.71 3.98 -10.63
C SER A 153 -4.95 4.32 -9.37
N GLY A 154 -3.71 4.77 -9.51
CA GLY A 154 -3.00 5.26 -8.35
C GLY A 154 -1.78 6.06 -8.69
N SER A 155 -1.24 6.66 -7.64
CA SER A 155 -0.10 7.54 -7.75
C SER A 155 0.83 7.42 -6.55
N ALA A 156 2.03 7.94 -6.71
CA ALA A 156 2.98 8.19 -5.65
C ALA A 156 3.57 9.59 -5.79
N ALA A 157 3.93 10.21 -4.67
CA ALA A 157 4.60 11.52 -4.69
C ALA A 157 5.99 11.46 -5.37
N SER A 158 6.66 10.31 -5.34
CA SER A 158 7.94 10.07 -6.02
C SER A 158 8.06 8.61 -6.45
N CYS A 159 8.67 8.36 -7.62
CA CYS A 159 8.98 7.03 -8.14
C CYS A 159 10.41 6.60 -7.84
N ASP A 160 11.19 7.54 -7.32
CA ASP A 160 12.52 7.28 -6.83
C ASP A 160 12.40 6.41 -5.59
N LEU A 161 13.11 5.29 -5.64
CA LEU A 161 13.45 4.55 -4.44
C LEU A 161 14.14 5.54 -3.50
N TYR A 162 13.63 5.68 -2.28
CA TYR A 162 14.43 6.30 -1.23
C TYR A 162 15.72 5.49 -1.11
N THR A 163 16.82 6.04 -1.64
CA THR A 163 18.17 5.57 -1.37
C THR A 163 18.74 6.57 -0.39
N PRO A 164 18.71 6.32 0.93
CA PRO A 164 19.50 7.14 1.82
C PRO A 164 20.96 6.99 1.36
N PRO A 165 21.71 8.09 1.17
CA PRO A 165 23.12 7.96 0.84
C PRO A 165 23.80 7.15 1.94
N ALA A 166 24.60 6.15 1.57
CA ALA A 166 25.54 5.57 2.50
C ALA A 166 26.40 6.72 3.03
N ARG A 167 26.29 7.04 4.32
CA ARG A 167 27.15 8.04 4.96
C ARG A 167 28.59 7.53 4.76
N PRO A 168 29.47 8.27 4.07
CA PRO A 168 30.87 7.86 3.95
C PRO A 168 31.44 7.76 5.36
N THR A 169 31.82 6.56 5.78
CA THR A 169 32.58 6.33 7.03
C THR A 169 34.07 6.55 6.83
N GLY A 170 34.49 6.94 5.62
CA GLY A 170 35.86 7.32 5.34
C GLY A 170 36.19 8.66 5.97
N LYS A 171 37.20 8.67 6.85
CA LYS A 171 37.92 9.87 7.27
C LYS A 171 38.25 10.69 6.01
N PRO A 172 38.07 12.03 6.01
CA PRO A 172 38.49 12.86 4.88
C PRO A 172 39.95 12.52 4.53
N PRO A 173 40.31 12.40 3.24
CA PRO A 173 41.71 12.24 2.88
C PRO A 173 42.49 13.44 3.46
N GLU A 174 43.51 13.12 4.24
CA GLU A 174 44.46 14.09 4.75
C GLU A 174 45.07 14.80 3.55
N ARG A 175 44.89 16.12 3.44
CA ARG A 175 45.49 16.87 2.33
C ARG A 175 47.01 16.75 2.46
N PRO A 176 47.75 16.38 1.40
CA PRO A 176 49.20 16.41 1.47
C PRO A 176 49.63 17.84 1.78
N ASN A 177 50.43 17.97 2.84
CA ASN A 177 51.06 19.22 3.22
C ASN A 177 52.08 19.58 2.11
N LEU A 178 51.80 20.62 1.33
CA LEU A 178 52.64 21.07 0.22
C LEU A 178 53.76 22.01 0.64
N ASP A 179 53.96 22.24 1.95
CA ASP A 179 54.98 23.17 2.45
C ASP A 179 56.42 22.65 2.36
N GLY A 180 56.64 21.44 1.80
CA GLY A 180 57.96 20.80 1.72
C GLY A 180 58.66 20.82 0.36
N LEU A 181 58.08 21.39 -0.70
CA LEU A 181 58.56 21.21 -2.09
C LEU A 181 59.33 22.40 -2.70
N MET A 182 59.85 23.33 -1.89
CA MET A 182 60.70 24.43 -2.38
C MET A 182 61.97 24.66 -1.54
N SER A 183 62.71 23.59 -1.22
CA SER A 183 64.10 23.73 -0.74
C SER A 183 64.92 22.51 -1.19
N GLY A 184 65.65 22.67 -2.29
CA GLY A 184 66.54 21.67 -2.89
C GLY A 184 67.01 22.11 -4.25
#